data_AF-A0A6B3FMN1-F1
#
_entry.id   AF-A0A6B3FMN1-F1
#
_cell.length_a   1.000
_cell.length_b   1.000
_cell.length_c   1.000
_cell.angle_alpha   90.00
_cell.angle_beta   90.00
_cell.angle_gamma   90.00
#
_symmetry.space_group_name_H-M   'P 1'
#
loop_
_entity.id
_entity.type
_entity.pdbx_description
1 polymer ?
#
loop_
_entity_poly.entity_id
_entity_poly.type
_entity_poly.pdbx_seq_one_letter_code
_entity_poly.pdbx_strand_id
1 'polypeptide(L)'
;MSTQTAHREAPAAVTRRDRTGRRTAPRPPARRNRTGGLTSRVAVNAVLAVVAVYTLMPLTWLLIASTKSYRDLFATNPFSLGDFAFLSNLNALLEYNDGVFVRWMLNSLLYTVVASLLSTLISV
;
A
#
# COMPACT_ATOMS: atom_id res chain seq x y z
N MET A 1 -4.38 -77.32 12.39
CA MET A 1 -3.11 -77.94 11.94
C MET A 1 -2.08 -76.83 11.88
N SER A 2 -1.23 -76.75 12.91
CA SER A 2 -0.27 -75.67 13.14
C SER A 2 0.97 -75.85 12.27
N THR A 3 1.44 -74.78 11.62
CA THR A 3 2.82 -74.69 11.14
C THR A 3 3.52 -73.55 11.86
N GLN A 4 4.31 -73.97 12.84
CA GLN A 4 5.25 -73.21 13.62
C GLN A 4 6.49 -72.93 12.75
N THR A 5 6.95 -71.68 12.68
CA THR A 5 8.35 -71.41 12.32
C THR A 5 8.85 -70.32 13.25
N ALA A 6 9.51 -70.80 14.32
CA ALA A 6 10.08 -69.99 15.36
C ALA A 6 11.29 -69.20 14.83
N HIS A 7 11.29 -67.93 15.20
CA HIS A 7 12.36 -66.95 15.01
C HIS A 7 13.57 -67.37 15.86
N ARG A 8 14.70 -67.68 15.22
CA ARG A 8 15.98 -67.98 15.88
C ARG A 8 16.66 -66.67 16.32
N GLU A 9 17.18 -66.69 17.53
CA GLU A 9 17.81 -65.59 18.25
C GLU A 9 19.15 -65.12 17.65
N ALA A 10 19.48 -63.86 17.99
CA ALA A 10 20.76 -63.21 17.74
C ALA A 10 21.93 -63.85 18.52
N PRO A 11 23.18 -63.59 18.09
CA PRO A 11 24.12 -63.01 19.05
C PRO A 11 24.87 -61.78 18.51
N ALA A 12 25.13 -60.87 19.44
CA ALA A 12 25.90 -59.66 19.28
C ALA A 12 27.34 -59.91 18.83
N ALA A 13 27.82 -59.07 17.91
CA ALA A 13 29.24 -58.79 17.74
C ALA A 13 29.42 -57.28 17.61
N VAL A 14 29.67 -56.65 18.75
CA VAL A 14 30.17 -55.28 18.83
C VAL A 14 31.57 -55.26 18.20
N THR A 15 31.74 -54.52 17.12
CA THR A 15 33.07 -54.07 16.69
C THR A 15 33.03 -52.58 16.47
N ARG A 16 33.22 -51.87 17.58
CA ARG A 16 33.54 -50.45 17.59
C ARG A 16 34.89 -50.26 16.91
N ARG A 17 34.91 -49.58 15.76
CA ARG A 17 36.14 -48.97 15.25
C ARG A 17 35.82 -47.56 14.75
N ASP A 18 36.30 -46.60 15.53
CA ASP A 18 36.36 -45.18 15.20
C ASP A 18 36.98 -44.98 13.82
N ARG A 19 36.22 -44.36 12.92
CA ARG A 19 36.77 -43.57 11.81
C ARG A 19 36.30 -42.15 11.98
N THR A 20 37.12 -41.41 12.71
CA THR A 20 37.24 -39.96 12.68
C THR A 20 37.36 -39.45 11.24
N GLY A 21 36.62 -38.38 10.94
CA GLY A 21 37.03 -37.40 9.92
C GLY A 21 36.35 -37.48 8.56
N ARG A 22 35.12 -36.97 8.45
CA ARG A 22 34.75 -36.09 7.33
C ARG A 22 33.69 -35.07 7.73
N ARG A 23 34.10 -34.08 8.52
CA ARG A 23 33.41 -32.78 8.60
C ARG A 23 33.79 -31.98 7.36
N THR A 24 32.83 -31.71 6.48
CA THR A 24 32.77 -30.57 5.55
C THR A 24 31.44 -30.66 4.80
N ALA A 25 30.53 -29.70 4.77
CA ALA A 25 30.27 -28.47 5.52
C ALA A 25 28.80 -28.11 5.15
N PRO A 26 28.06 -27.32 5.94
CA PRO A 26 26.80 -26.77 5.48
C PRO A 26 27.05 -25.98 4.20
N ARG A 27 26.32 -26.24 3.11
CA ARG A 27 26.31 -25.35 1.94
C ARG A 27 25.94 -23.95 2.47
N PRO A 28 26.81 -22.94 2.36
CA PRO A 28 26.39 -21.60 2.73
C PRO A 28 25.21 -21.24 1.80
N PRO A 29 24.12 -20.66 2.32
CA PRO A 29 23.18 -20.02 1.43
C PRO A 29 23.98 -18.97 0.66
N ALA A 30 24.03 -19.09 -0.67
CA ALA A 30 24.58 -18.05 -1.50
C ALA A 30 23.76 -16.79 -1.20
N ARG A 31 24.29 -15.91 -0.34
CA ARG A 31 23.78 -14.57 -0.10
C ARG A 31 23.87 -13.86 -1.44
N ARG A 32 22.79 -13.91 -2.21
CA ARG A 32 22.72 -13.18 -3.46
C ARG A 32 22.82 -11.70 -3.11
N ASN A 33 23.86 -11.10 -3.67
CA ASN A 33 24.38 -9.76 -3.43
C ASN A 33 23.30 -8.72 -3.08
N ARG A 34 23.37 -8.17 -1.86
CA ARG A 34 22.68 -6.93 -1.45
C ARG A 34 23.39 -5.68 -1.99
N THR A 35 23.95 -5.72 -3.19
CA THR A 35 24.76 -4.62 -3.75
C THR A 35 23.96 -3.59 -4.54
N GLY A 36 22.64 -3.54 -4.37
CA GLY A 36 21.80 -2.43 -4.83
C GLY A 36 21.51 -1.36 -3.76
N GLY A 37 22.15 -1.43 -2.59
CA GLY A 37 21.65 -0.84 -1.35
C GLY A 37 21.35 0.67 -1.35
N LEU A 38 22.01 1.47 -2.17
CA LEU A 38 21.78 2.92 -2.26
C LEU A 38 21.23 3.34 -3.62
N THR A 39 21.82 2.88 -4.72
CA THR A 39 21.38 3.19 -6.09
C THR A 39 19.98 2.64 -6.39
N SER A 40 19.64 1.43 -5.92
CA SER A 40 18.28 0.89 -6.05
C SER A 40 17.28 1.69 -5.21
N ARG A 41 17.66 2.13 -4.01
CA ARG A 41 16.78 2.96 -3.15
C ARG A 41 16.57 4.34 -3.75
N VAL A 42 17.61 4.97 -4.28
CA VAL A 42 17.51 6.27 -4.97
C VAL A 42 16.63 6.14 -6.21
N ALA A 43 16.80 5.08 -7.02
CA ALA A 43 15.95 4.85 -8.18
C ALA A 43 14.48 4.63 -7.78
N VAL A 44 14.21 3.81 -6.77
CA VAL A 44 12.84 3.59 -6.26
C VAL A 44 12.25 4.89 -5.73
N ASN A 45 12.98 5.65 -4.91
CA ASN A 45 12.50 6.92 -4.38
C ASN A 45 12.29 7.97 -5.47
N ALA A 46 13.13 8.01 -6.49
CA ALA A 46 12.95 8.90 -7.63
C ALA A 46 11.67 8.55 -8.40
N VAL A 47 11.41 7.26 -8.65
CA VAL A 47 10.15 6.82 -9.27
C VAL A 47 8.96 7.18 -8.38
N LEU A 48 9.03 6.92 -7.08
CA LEU A 48 7.97 7.30 -6.14
C LEU A 48 7.75 8.81 -6.12
N ALA A 49 8.81 9.62 -6.17
CA ALA A 49 8.72 11.08 -6.22
C ALA A 49 8.06 11.56 -7.52
N VAL A 50 8.42 10.97 -8.67
CA VAL A 50 7.79 11.28 -9.95
C VAL A 50 6.30 10.94 -9.92
N VAL A 51 5.94 9.75 -9.40
CA VAL A 51 4.54 9.34 -9.24
C VAL A 51 3.81 10.29 -8.30
N ALA A 52 4.41 10.66 -7.17
CA ALA A 52 3.82 11.58 -6.21
C ALA A 52 3.61 12.98 -6.83
N VAL A 53 4.60 13.52 -7.56
CA VAL A 53 4.44 14.80 -8.25
C VAL A 53 3.34 14.71 -9.30
N TYR A 54 3.29 13.61 -10.06
CA TYR A 54 2.24 13.38 -11.05
C TYR A 54 0.84 13.34 -10.41
N THR A 55 0.66 12.67 -9.27
CA THR A 55 -0.63 12.60 -8.58
C THR A 55 -1.01 13.92 -7.90
N LEU A 56 -0.03 14.65 -7.37
CA LEU A 56 -0.25 15.91 -6.68
C LEU A 56 -0.44 17.09 -7.64
N MET A 57 0.14 17.06 -8.84
CA MET A 57 0.05 18.16 -9.81
C MET A 57 -1.41 18.61 -10.09
N PRO A 58 -2.38 17.71 -10.40
CA PRO A 58 -3.77 18.13 -10.59
C PRO A 58 -4.44 18.63 -9.29
N LEU A 59 -4.06 18.09 -8.13
CA LEU A 59 -4.57 18.54 -6.83
C LEU A 59 -4.09 19.95 -6.49
N THR A 60 -2.81 20.25 -6.76
CA THR A 60 -2.25 21.60 -6.57
C THR A 60 -2.98 22.61 -7.44
N TRP A 61 -3.28 22.25 -8.69
CA TRP A 61 -4.10 23.11 -9.55
C TRP A 61 -5.50 23.34 -8.97
N LEU A 62 -6.17 22.28 -8.51
CA LEU A 62 -7.52 22.37 -7.93
C LEU A 62 -7.55 23.28 -6.69
N LEU A 63 -6.50 23.21 -5.87
CA LEU A 63 -6.35 24.06 -4.69
C LEU A 63 -6.23 25.53 -5.09
N ILE A 64 -5.39 25.85 -6.06
CA ILE A 64 -5.25 27.23 -6.59
C ILE A 64 -6.56 27.70 -7.21
N ALA A 65 -7.19 26.87 -8.03
CA ALA A 65 -8.47 27.16 -8.69
C ALA A 65 -9.58 27.48 -7.66
N SER A 66 -9.65 26.76 -6.54
CA SER A 66 -10.64 27.02 -5.48
C SER A 66 -10.54 28.42 -4.87
N THR A 67 -9.35 29.04 -4.94
CA THR A 67 -9.09 30.38 -4.41
C THR A 67 -9.30 31.48 -5.44
N LYS A 68 -9.45 31.16 -6.73
CA LYS A 68 -9.57 32.15 -7.81
C LYS A 68 -11.03 32.55 -8.08
N SER A 69 -11.21 33.76 -8.63
CA SER A 69 -12.50 34.18 -9.20
C SER A 69 -12.84 33.37 -10.46
N TYR A 70 -14.15 33.27 -10.80
CA TYR A 70 -14.60 32.57 -12.02
C TYR A 70 -13.92 33.09 -13.30
N ARG A 71 -13.69 34.41 -13.37
CA ARG A 71 -13.01 35.04 -14.51
C ARG A 71 -11.56 34.57 -14.62
N ASP A 72 -10.83 34.52 -13.51
CA ASP A 72 -9.41 34.19 -13.50
C ASP A 72 -9.14 32.71 -13.78
N LEU A 73 -10.12 31.83 -13.52
CA LEU A 73 -10.03 30.41 -13.88
C LEU A 73 -9.79 30.19 -15.38
N PHE A 74 -10.34 31.07 -16.23
CA PHE A 74 -10.23 30.97 -17.69
C PHE A 74 -9.28 32.01 -18.30
N ALA A 75 -9.02 33.11 -17.59
CA ALA A 75 -8.22 34.22 -18.12
C ALA A 75 -6.73 34.18 -17.71
N THR A 76 -6.34 33.35 -16.74
CA THR A 76 -4.97 33.33 -16.20
C THR A 76 -4.32 31.95 -16.29
N ASN A 77 -3.00 31.91 -16.09
CA ASN A 77 -2.25 30.64 -16.09
C ASN A 77 -2.79 29.69 -14.99
N PRO A 78 -2.98 28.39 -15.30
CA PRO A 78 -3.37 27.35 -14.35
C PRO A 78 -2.69 27.43 -12.97
N PHE A 79 -1.39 27.69 -12.91
CA PHE A 79 -0.61 27.67 -11.67
C PHE A 79 -0.26 29.05 -11.12
N SER A 80 -0.70 30.15 -11.75
CA SER A 80 -0.52 31.48 -11.17
C SER A 80 -1.53 31.69 -10.04
N LEU A 81 -1.23 32.59 -9.10
CA LEU A 81 -2.25 33.13 -8.21
C LEU A 81 -3.06 34.21 -8.96
N GLY A 82 -4.34 34.33 -8.65
CA GLY A 82 -5.27 35.32 -9.21
C GLY A 82 -5.96 36.09 -8.10
N ASP A 83 -7.10 36.71 -8.37
CA ASP A 83 -7.89 37.39 -7.34
C ASP A 83 -8.42 36.38 -6.31
N PHE A 84 -8.14 36.65 -5.04
CA PHE A 84 -8.49 35.77 -3.93
C PHE A 84 -10.00 35.85 -3.61
N ALA A 85 -10.72 34.80 -3.97
CA ALA A 85 -12.18 34.69 -3.90
C ALA A 85 -12.66 33.44 -3.14
N PHE A 86 -11.84 32.86 -2.26
CA PHE A 86 -12.13 31.58 -1.60
C PHE A 86 -13.44 31.58 -0.80
N LEU A 87 -13.64 32.57 0.08
CA LEU A 87 -14.84 32.64 0.92
C LEU A 87 -16.11 32.91 0.09
N SER A 88 -16.02 33.75 -0.94
CA SER A 88 -17.15 33.99 -1.85
C SER A 88 -17.50 32.74 -2.65
N ASN A 89 -16.50 31.99 -3.12
CA ASN A 89 -16.72 30.72 -3.82
C ASN A 89 -17.39 29.71 -2.89
N LEU A 90 -16.96 29.63 -1.63
CA LEU A 90 -17.56 28.73 -0.64
C LEU A 90 -19.02 29.10 -0.34
N ASN A 91 -19.31 30.37 -0.10
CA ASN A 91 -20.69 30.83 0.12
C ASN A 91 -21.58 30.55 -1.09
N ALA A 92 -21.10 30.81 -2.31
CA ALA A 92 -21.83 30.51 -3.54
C ALA A 92 -22.15 29.01 -3.69
N LEU A 93 -21.24 28.12 -3.27
CA LEU A 93 -21.47 26.67 -3.27
C LEU A 93 -22.50 26.24 -2.22
N LEU A 94 -22.46 26.85 -1.03
CA LEU A 94 -23.36 26.52 0.07
C LEU A 94 -24.78 27.05 -0.14
N GLU A 95 -24.94 28.18 -0.81
CA GLU A 95 -26.25 28.77 -1.15
C GLU A 95 -26.82 28.22 -2.47
N TYR A 96 -26.01 27.48 -3.23
CA TYR A 96 -26.40 26.95 -4.54
C TYR A 96 -27.70 26.15 -4.47
N ASN A 97 -28.72 26.64 -5.18
CA ASN A 97 -30.04 26.01 -5.32
C ASN A 97 -30.63 25.59 -3.97
N ASP A 98 -30.79 26.57 -3.06
CA ASP A 98 -31.28 26.39 -1.69
C ASP A 98 -30.44 25.40 -0.85
N GLY A 99 -29.11 25.39 -1.07
CA GLY A 99 -28.18 24.52 -0.37
C GLY A 99 -28.27 23.05 -0.78
N VAL A 100 -28.70 22.76 -2.00
CA VAL A 100 -28.77 21.38 -2.52
C VAL A 100 -27.43 20.65 -2.44
N PHE A 101 -26.32 21.37 -2.60
CA PHE A 101 -24.96 20.81 -2.53
C PHE A 101 -24.68 20.18 -1.16
N VAL A 102 -25.08 20.86 -0.08
CA VAL A 102 -24.92 20.34 1.29
C VAL A 102 -25.74 19.06 1.47
N ARG A 103 -26.96 19.03 0.91
CA ARG A 103 -27.81 17.83 0.97
C ARG A 103 -27.20 16.65 0.22
N TRP A 104 -26.62 16.87 -0.97
CA TRP A 104 -25.89 15.82 -1.68
C TRP A 104 -24.70 15.30 -0.88
N MET A 105 -23.91 16.20 -0.29
CA MET A 105 -22.76 15.83 0.52
C MET A 105 -23.17 15.03 1.76
N LEU A 106 -24.26 15.43 2.43
CA LEU A 106 -24.81 14.71 3.57
C LEU A 106 -25.31 13.31 3.18
N ASN A 107 -25.97 13.19 2.02
CA ASN A 107 -26.42 11.89 1.51
C ASN A 107 -25.24 10.95 1.24
N SER A 108 -24.20 11.43 0.55
CA SER A 108 -22.98 10.64 0.30
C SER A 108 -22.28 10.23 1.60
N LEU A 109 -22.18 11.14 2.57
CA LEU A 109 -21.62 10.83 3.88
C LEU A 109 -22.44 9.77 4.61
N LEU A 110 -23.76 9.92 4.63
CA LEU A 110 -24.66 8.95 5.23
C LEU A 110 -24.52 7.57 4.58
N TYR A 111 -24.50 7.51 3.25
CA TYR A 111 -24.35 6.25 2.53
C TYR A 111 -23.02 5.57 2.80
N THR A 112 -21.92 6.31 2.76
CA THR A 112 -20.58 5.74 3.01
C THR A 112 -20.42 5.27 4.46
N VAL A 113 -20.92 6.02 5.44
CA VAL A 113 -20.89 5.64 6.86
C VAL A 113 -21.74 4.39 7.09
N VAL A 114 -23.00 4.39 6.64
CA VAL A 114 -23.90 3.24 6.80
C VAL A 114 -23.33 2.01 6.10
N ALA A 115 -22.86 2.14 4.86
CA ALA A 115 -22.25 1.03 4.12
C ALA A 115 -21.00 0.50 4.83
N SER A 116 -20.14 1.38 5.36
CA SER A 116 -18.91 0.97 6.08
C SER A 116 -19.24 0.22 7.38
N LEU A 117 -20.25 0.69 8.13
CA LEU A 117 -20.70 0.03 9.36
C LEU A 117 -21.31 -1.34 9.06
N LEU A 118 -22.20 -1.42 8.07
CA LEU A 118 -22.80 -2.69 7.64
C LEU A 118 -21.74 -3.66 7.12
N SER A 119 -20.79 -3.18 6.31
CA SER A 119 -19.69 -4.01 5.80
C SER A 119 -18.81 -4.54 6.94
N THR A 120 -18.53 -3.72 7.95
CA THR A 120 -17.76 -4.14 9.13
C THR A 120 -18.51 -5.20 9.93
N LEU A 121 -19.82 -5.01 10.12
CA LEU A 121 -20.68 -5.94 10.85
C LEU A 121 -20.81 -7.29 10.16
N ILE A 122 -20.92 -7.30 8.82
CA ILE A 122 -21.02 -8.53 8.02
C ILE A 122 -19.67 -9.25 7.90
N SER A 123 -18.56 -8.50 7.92
CA SER A 123 -17.21 -9.07 7.78
C SER A 123 -16.72 -9.80 9.02
N VAL A 124 -17.31 -9.53 10.19
CA VAL A 124 -17.06 -10.22 11.46
C VAL A 124 -17.95 -11.45 11.56
#